data_AF-A0AA40PPU5-F1
#
_entry.id   AF-A0AA40PPU5-F1
#
_cell.length_a   1.000
_cell.length_b   1.000
_cell.length_c   1.000
_cell.angle_alpha   90.00
_cell.angle_beta   90.00
_cell.angle_gamma   90.00
#
_symmetry.space_group_name_H-M   'P 1'
#
loop_
_entity.id
_entity.type
_entity.pdbx_description
1 polymer ?
#
loop_
_entity_poly.entity_id
_entity_poly.type
_entity_poly.pdbx_seq_one_letter_code
_entity_poly.pdbx_strand_id
1 'polypeptide(L)'
;MKKLQYILLSLSLGMSVTGISEVRVSDTFIEQAVVSEPKVRVLLLDESTTALIEAKGPHRIYGDSIHKQTSSQGLRCAVHALYDGIHWGEQYSDVQCLKIEPLDGSASLFLNGIQYHGALYIHRTANHCIMVSNEVAIEDYLKSVLSIKYLRELDKEALSACVILERTALYEKLLATNPQNFWHLKADEEGYIGYGVTKQFYGVEEAVDWTARLVVDSPQGLFISADGLLRENVERLAVEGYNARQILEKFYKDAEFVVIESWNESLESDIS
;
A
#
# COMPACT_ATOMS: atom_id res chain seq x y z
N MET A 1 5.11 27.56 -5.46
CA MET A 1 4.44 26.76 -6.52
C MET A 1 5.51 25.92 -7.21
N LYS A 2 5.76 24.70 -6.71
CA LYS A 2 6.75 23.78 -7.28
C LYS A 2 6.12 23.13 -8.51
N LYS A 3 6.79 23.23 -9.68
CA LYS A 3 6.38 22.55 -10.91
C LYS A 3 6.79 21.08 -10.81
N LEU A 4 5.83 20.25 -11.16
CA LEU A 4 5.83 18.79 -11.12
C LEU A 4 6.27 18.28 -12.49
N GLN A 5 7.22 17.35 -12.53
CA GLN A 5 7.53 16.59 -13.74
C GLN A 5 7.11 15.15 -13.50
N TYR A 6 5.93 14.79 -14.00
CA TYR A 6 5.55 13.42 -14.23
C TYR A 6 6.08 12.98 -15.59
N ILE A 7 6.56 11.74 -15.71
CA ILE A 7 6.71 11.11 -17.02
C ILE A 7 5.32 10.60 -17.40
N LEU A 8 4.49 11.49 -17.96
CA LEU A 8 3.20 11.17 -18.54
C LEU A 8 3.38 11.00 -20.04
N LEU A 9 3.11 9.80 -20.56
CA LEU A 9 3.02 9.60 -22.00
C LEU A 9 1.55 9.74 -22.43
N SER A 10 1.18 10.97 -22.81
CA SER A 10 -0.07 11.21 -23.53
C SER A 10 0.10 10.75 -24.98
N LEU A 11 -0.54 9.65 -25.37
CA LEU A 11 -0.63 9.25 -26.78
C LEU A 11 -1.87 9.89 -27.41
N SER A 12 -1.71 11.05 -28.06
CA SER A 12 -2.73 11.62 -28.93
C SER A 12 -2.59 11.05 -30.34
N LEU A 13 -3.50 10.17 -30.74
CA LEU A 13 -3.71 9.82 -32.16
C LEU A 13 -5.13 10.22 -32.53
N GLY A 14 -5.24 11.38 -33.19
CA GLY A 14 -6.45 11.77 -33.88
C GLY A 14 -6.54 11.08 -35.24
N MET A 15 -7.64 10.40 -35.50
CA MET A 15 -8.24 10.29 -36.84
C MET A 15 -9.75 10.14 -36.68
N SER A 16 -10.50 11.02 -37.36
CA SER A 16 -11.94 10.96 -37.49
C SER A 16 -12.34 9.91 -38.54
N VAL A 17 -13.20 8.95 -38.16
CA VAL A 17 -14.06 8.23 -39.09
C VAL A 17 -15.41 7.98 -38.44
N THR A 18 -16.47 8.49 -39.07
CA THR A 18 -17.87 8.19 -38.76
C THR A 18 -18.20 6.76 -39.18
N GLY A 19 -18.65 5.94 -38.25
CA GLY A 19 -19.17 4.60 -38.51
C GLY A 19 -19.55 3.94 -37.20
N ILE A 20 -20.81 3.53 -37.09
CA ILE A 20 -21.47 2.87 -35.95
C ILE A 20 -20.46 2.10 -35.09
N SER A 21 -20.14 2.63 -33.90
CA SER A 21 -19.17 2.01 -33.00
C SER A 21 -19.82 0.84 -32.29
N GLU A 22 -19.66 -0.37 -32.84
CA GLU A 22 -19.47 -1.53 -31.97
C GLU A 22 -18.21 -1.24 -31.13
N VAL A 23 -18.43 -0.84 -29.87
CA VAL A 23 -17.36 -0.77 -28.88
C VAL A 23 -16.97 -2.20 -28.58
N ARG A 24 -15.99 -2.72 -29.33
CA ARG A 24 -15.26 -3.90 -28.90
C ARG A 24 -14.42 -3.48 -27.72
N VAL A 25 -14.85 -3.91 -26.53
CA VAL A 25 -14.06 -3.87 -25.31
C VAL A 25 -12.76 -4.60 -25.64
N SER A 26 -11.65 -3.86 -25.63
CA SER A 26 -10.34 -4.46 -25.58
C SER A 26 -10.19 -5.02 -24.16
N ASP A 27 -10.38 -6.33 -24.01
CA ASP A 27 -10.06 -7.10 -22.79
C ASP A 27 -8.56 -7.03 -22.42
N THR A 28 -7.75 -6.34 -23.20
CA THR A 28 -6.35 -6.06 -22.89
C THR A 28 -6.23 -4.88 -21.94
N PHE A 29 -6.44 -5.13 -20.64
CA PHE A 29 -5.65 -4.47 -19.62
C PHE A 29 -4.20 -4.84 -19.90
N ILE A 30 -3.44 -3.89 -20.46
CA ILE A 30 -2.03 -4.14 -20.82
C ILE A 30 -1.28 -4.40 -19.50
N GLU A 31 -0.79 -5.63 -19.30
CA GLU A 31 0.21 -5.92 -18.27
C GLU A 31 1.44 -5.06 -18.57
N GLN A 32 1.58 -3.96 -17.84
CA GLN A 32 2.71 -3.03 -17.98
C GLN A 32 3.73 -3.30 -16.87
N ALA A 33 4.99 -3.44 -17.29
CA ALA A 33 6.12 -3.80 -16.44
C ALA A 33 6.29 -2.80 -15.29
N VAL A 34 6.39 -3.34 -14.06
CA VAL A 34 6.58 -2.56 -12.83
C VAL A 34 8.03 -2.08 -12.73
N VAL A 35 8.25 -0.78 -12.54
CA VAL A 35 9.60 -0.23 -12.27
C VAL A 35 9.94 -0.39 -10.78
N SER A 36 9.01 -0.02 -9.90
CA SER A 36 9.02 -0.40 -8.48
C SER A 36 7.60 -0.36 -7.93
N GLU A 37 7.22 -1.37 -7.16
CA GLU A 37 5.90 -1.38 -6.52
C GLU A 37 5.84 -0.33 -5.40
N PRO A 38 4.86 0.60 -5.42
CA PRO A 38 4.69 1.59 -4.37
C PRO A 38 4.48 0.95 -2.99
N LYS A 39 5.14 1.48 -1.97
CA LYS A 39 5.07 0.97 -0.60
C LYS A 39 4.57 2.03 0.37
N VAL A 40 3.98 1.56 1.46
CA VAL A 40 3.58 2.37 2.60
C VAL A 40 4.19 1.79 3.86
N ARG A 41 4.56 2.66 4.81
CA ARG A 41 5.03 2.25 6.12
C ARG A 41 4.01 2.57 7.19
N VAL A 42 3.51 1.54 7.87
CA VAL A 42 2.44 1.65 8.86
C VAL A 42 3.01 1.41 10.25
N LEU A 43 2.79 2.34 11.19
CA LEU A 43 3.13 2.18 12.59
C LEU A 43 2.23 1.11 13.21
N LEU A 44 2.84 0.06 13.77
CA LEU A 44 2.15 -1.08 14.39
C LEU A 44 2.18 -1.03 15.92
N LEU A 45 3.28 -0.53 16.47
CA LEU A 45 3.52 -0.46 17.90
C LEU A 45 4.29 0.81 18.22
N ASP A 46 3.78 1.59 19.16
CA ASP A 46 4.38 2.84 19.61
C ASP A 46 4.85 2.71 21.07
N GLU A 47 6.04 3.25 21.36
CA GLU A 47 6.68 3.29 22.68
C GLU A 47 6.53 2.03 23.57
N SER A 48 6.86 0.83 23.07
CA SER A 48 6.84 -0.40 23.87
C SER A 48 8.22 -0.76 24.44
N THR A 49 8.30 -1.36 25.63
CA THR A 49 9.58 -1.87 26.16
C THR A 49 9.99 -3.21 25.53
N THR A 50 9.05 -3.92 24.90
CA THR A 50 9.30 -5.20 24.25
C THR A 50 8.23 -5.55 23.21
N ALA A 51 8.60 -6.39 22.25
CA ALA A 51 7.64 -7.04 21.36
C ALA A 51 8.16 -8.43 20.99
N LEU A 52 7.25 -9.36 20.72
CA LEU A 52 7.64 -10.66 20.17
C LEU A 52 7.71 -10.53 18.65
N ILE A 53 8.89 -10.77 18.08
CA ILE A 53 9.08 -10.77 16.63
C ILE A 53 9.51 -12.16 16.17
N GLU A 54 8.83 -12.64 15.14
CA GLU A 54 9.11 -13.91 14.49
C GLU A 54 9.34 -13.70 13.00
N ALA A 55 10.52 -14.09 12.53
CA ALA A 55 10.78 -14.34 11.12
C ALA A 55 10.67 -15.85 10.89
N LYS A 56 9.61 -16.27 10.20
CA LYS A 56 9.40 -17.66 9.83
C LYS A 56 9.96 -17.88 8.43
N GLY A 57 11.09 -18.58 8.34
CA GLY A 57 11.79 -18.84 7.08
C GLY A 57 12.98 -17.90 6.83
N PRO A 58 13.55 -17.94 5.61
CA PRO A 58 14.73 -17.16 5.26
C PRO A 58 14.49 -15.65 5.34
N HIS A 59 15.38 -14.91 6.00
CA HIS A 59 15.29 -13.45 6.13
C HIS A 59 16.67 -12.74 6.10
N ARG A 60 16.66 -11.46 5.74
CA ARG A 60 17.79 -10.53 5.85
C ARG A 60 17.56 -9.55 6.98
N ILE A 61 18.66 -9.15 7.60
CA ILE A 61 18.68 -8.17 8.67
C ILE A 61 19.58 -7.02 8.24
N TYR A 62 19.07 -5.81 8.35
CA TYR A 62 19.81 -4.58 8.16
C TYR A 62 19.77 -3.77 9.45
N GLY A 63 20.89 -3.15 9.81
CA GLY A 63 20.97 -2.18 10.90
C GLY A 63 21.37 -0.84 10.32
N ASP A 64 20.53 0.18 10.50
CA ASP A 64 20.70 1.53 9.95
C ASP A 64 21.01 1.50 8.44
N SER A 65 20.22 0.72 7.69
CA SER A 65 20.35 0.48 6.25
C SER A 65 21.60 -0.31 5.81
N ILE A 66 22.46 -0.74 6.75
CA ILE A 66 23.64 -1.56 6.47
C ILE A 66 23.28 -3.03 6.66
N HIS A 67 23.54 -3.86 5.65
CA HIS A 67 23.35 -5.31 5.76
C HIS A 67 24.17 -5.89 6.91
N LYS A 68 23.51 -6.61 7.81
CA LYS A 68 24.15 -7.27 8.96
C LYS A 68 24.24 -8.77 8.76
N GLN A 69 23.13 -9.40 8.36
CA GLN A 69 23.04 -10.85 8.28
C GLN A 69 22.01 -11.30 7.23
N THR A 70 22.28 -12.46 6.64
CA THR A 70 21.27 -13.27 5.93
C THR A 70 21.15 -14.62 6.66
N SER A 71 19.94 -15.01 7.04
CA SER A 71 19.65 -16.29 7.67
C SER A 71 18.74 -17.13 6.77
N SER A 72 19.05 -18.42 6.64
CA SER A 72 18.16 -19.41 6.01
C SER A 72 17.17 -20.03 6.99
N GLN A 73 17.36 -19.80 8.30
CA GLN A 73 16.52 -20.32 9.36
C GLN A 73 15.65 -19.20 9.94
N GLY A 74 14.46 -19.56 10.40
CA GLY A 74 13.60 -18.64 11.12
C GLY A 74 14.13 -18.32 12.52
N LEU A 75 13.72 -17.17 13.05
CA LEU A 75 14.05 -16.72 14.40
C LEU A 75 12.79 -16.17 15.07
N ARG A 76 12.50 -16.64 16.29
CA ARG A 76 11.42 -16.13 17.14
C ARG A 76 12.03 -15.66 18.46
N CYS A 77 12.06 -14.35 18.68
CA CYS A 77 12.65 -13.78 19.88
C CYS A 77 11.92 -12.51 20.30
N ALA A 78 11.95 -12.21 21.60
CA ALA A 78 11.55 -10.90 22.08
C ALA A 78 12.60 -9.88 21.63
N VAL A 79 12.14 -8.75 21.12
CA VAL A 79 12.98 -7.59 20.85
C VAL A 79 12.91 -6.61 22.01
N HIS A 80 14.04 -5.98 22.31
CA HIS A 80 14.19 -4.97 23.34
C HIS A 80 15.09 -3.84 22.85
N ALA A 81 14.78 -2.62 23.24
CA ALA A 81 15.73 -1.52 23.16
C ALA A 81 16.70 -1.62 24.35
N LEU A 82 17.99 -1.68 24.06
CA LEU A 82 19.06 -1.60 25.05
C LEU A 82 19.63 -0.18 25.12
N TYR A 83 20.50 0.07 26.10
CA TYR A 83 21.21 1.35 26.19
C TYR A 83 22.05 1.61 24.94
N ASP A 84 22.68 0.57 24.40
CA ASP A 84 23.66 0.64 23.32
C ASP A 84 23.17 0.04 22.00
N GLY A 85 21.85 -0.15 21.81
CA GLY A 85 21.33 -0.67 20.54
C GLY A 85 20.02 -1.43 20.69
N ILE A 86 19.81 -2.40 19.80
CA ILE A 86 18.62 -3.26 19.79
C ILE A 86 19.04 -4.71 19.97
N HIS A 87 18.29 -5.47 20.77
CA HIS A 87 18.52 -6.91 20.95
C HIS A 87 17.34 -7.71 20.42
N TRP A 88 17.60 -8.63 19.49
CA TRP A 88 16.63 -9.59 18.97
C TRP A 88 17.36 -10.88 18.59
N GLY A 89 17.37 -11.88 19.48
CA GLY A 89 18.16 -13.12 19.36
C GLY A 89 19.67 -12.92 19.52
N GLU A 90 20.19 -11.83 18.98
CA GLU A 90 21.53 -11.29 19.15
C GLU A 90 21.49 -9.79 19.46
N GLN A 91 22.62 -9.24 19.92
CA GLN A 91 22.77 -7.83 20.23
C GLN A 91 23.32 -7.08 19.01
N TYR A 92 22.56 -6.09 18.54
CA TYR A 92 22.96 -5.15 17.50
C TYR A 92 23.40 -3.83 18.14
N SER A 93 24.65 -3.78 18.59
CA SER A 93 25.24 -2.58 19.19
C SER A 93 25.32 -1.43 18.18
N ASP A 94 25.14 -0.22 18.69
CA ASP A 94 25.07 1.08 18.00
C ASP A 94 23.97 1.22 16.94
N VAL A 95 23.10 0.22 16.77
CA VAL A 95 22.00 0.26 15.80
C VAL A 95 20.79 1.01 16.37
N GLN A 96 20.30 2.03 15.65
CA GLN A 96 19.06 2.73 16.01
C GLN A 96 17.82 2.12 15.35
N CYS A 97 17.99 1.51 14.18
CA CYS A 97 16.92 0.91 13.42
C CYS A 97 17.32 -0.46 12.86
N LEU A 98 16.58 -1.51 13.22
CA LEU A 98 16.67 -2.81 12.57
C LEU A 98 15.56 -2.97 11.53
N LYS A 99 15.92 -3.41 10.33
CA LYS A 99 14.98 -3.88 9.30
C LYS A 99 15.12 -5.38 9.15
N ILE A 100 14.01 -6.10 9.25
CA ILE A 100 13.91 -7.54 8.97
C ILE A 100 13.10 -7.69 7.69
N GLU A 101 13.68 -8.35 6.69
CA GLU A 101 13.10 -8.50 5.36
C GLU A 101 13.08 -9.99 4.95
N PRO A 102 11.92 -10.56 4.57
CA PRO A 102 11.84 -11.91 4.00
C PRO A 102 12.66 -12.01 2.71
N LEU A 103 13.34 -13.14 2.47
CA LEU A 103 14.07 -13.33 1.20
C LEU A 103 13.15 -13.68 0.03
N ASP A 104 12.05 -14.37 0.32
CA ASP A 104 11.12 -14.87 -0.69
C ASP A 104 9.71 -15.02 -0.10
N GLY A 105 8.73 -15.32 -0.96
CA GLY A 105 7.33 -15.47 -0.59
C GLY A 105 7.00 -16.68 0.30
N SER A 106 7.96 -17.57 0.58
CA SER A 106 7.77 -18.65 1.56
C SER A 106 8.03 -18.19 2.99
N ALA A 107 8.73 -17.07 3.16
CA ALA A 107 9.00 -16.48 4.46
C ALA A 107 7.87 -15.54 4.90
N SER A 108 7.69 -15.40 6.21
CA SER A 108 6.65 -14.55 6.80
C SER A 108 7.14 -13.89 8.08
N LEU A 109 6.70 -12.66 8.31
CA LEU A 109 7.02 -11.92 9.53
C LEU A 109 5.81 -11.85 10.43
N PHE A 110 6.04 -11.94 11.74
CA PHE A 110 5.02 -11.77 12.74
C PHE A 110 5.47 -10.80 13.81
N LEU A 111 4.53 -9.95 14.23
CA LEU A 111 4.64 -9.09 15.40
C LEU A 111 3.55 -9.51 16.39
N ASN A 112 3.93 -9.92 17.60
CA ASN A 112 3.02 -10.38 18.65
C ASN A 112 2.03 -11.46 18.17
N GLY A 113 2.46 -12.31 17.23
CA GLY A 113 1.64 -13.40 16.68
C GLY A 113 0.76 -13.03 15.48
N ILE A 114 0.71 -11.75 15.09
CA ILE A 114 0.00 -11.30 13.89
C ILE A 114 0.95 -11.32 12.70
N GLN A 115 0.52 -11.92 11.59
CA GLN A 115 1.32 -12.03 10.36
C GLN A 115 1.24 -10.74 9.53
N TYR A 116 2.38 -10.28 9.02
CA TYR A 116 2.52 -9.14 8.13
C TYR A 116 3.28 -9.50 6.85
N HIS A 117 2.86 -8.92 5.72
CA HIS A 117 3.62 -8.92 4.47
C HIS A 117 4.67 -7.79 4.47
N GLY A 118 5.64 -7.87 3.57
CA GLY A 118 6.72 -6.90 3.46
C GLY A 118 7.78 -7.02 4.56
N ALA A 119 8.31 -5.89 5.02
CA ALA A 119 9.40 -5.82 5.99
C ALA A 119 8.96 -5.20 7.33
N LEU A 120 9.56 -5.64 8.43
CA LEU A 120 9.39 -5.03 9.74
C LEU A 120 10.58 -4.12 10.04
N TYR A 121 10.30 -2.93 10.52
CA TYR A 121 11.27 -1.98 11.02
C TYR A 121 11.09 -1.81 12.52
N ILE A 122 12.18 -1.84 13.26
CA ILE A 122 12.22 -1.73 14.71
C ILE A 122 13.15 -0.56 15.03
N HIS A 123 12.58 0.52 15.54
CA HIS A 123 13.31 1.73 15.88
C HIS A 123 13.44 1.86 17.39
N ARG A 124 14.64 2.14 17.88
CA ARG A 124 14.88 2.48 19.28
C ARG A 124 14.48 3.93 19.52
N THR A 125 13.65 4.18 20.53
CA THR A 125 13.30 5.54 20.93
C THR A 125 14.26 6.07 22.00
N ALA A 126 14.22 7.37 22.26
CA ALA A 126 15.05 8.00 23.31
C ALA A 126 14.73 7.47 24.72
N ASN A 127 13.54 6.91 24.93
CA ASN A 127 13.04 6.44 26.22
C ASN A 127 13.40 4.97 26.52
N HIS A 128 14.36 4.38 25.78
CA HIS A 128 14.66 2.95 25.84
C HIS A 128 13.45 2.05 25.54
N CYS A 129 12.53 2.56 24.71
CA CYS A 129 11.45 1.79 24.12
C CYS A 129 11.78 1.46 22.65
N ILE A 130 10.97 0.59 22.08
CA ILE A 130 10.92 0.30 20.65
C ILE A 130 9.63 0.84 20.06
N MET A 131 9.75 1.27 18.81
CA MET A 131 8.65 1.54 17.91
C MET A 131 8.77 0.54 16.76
N VAL A 132 7.66 -0.10 16.37
CA VAL A 132 7.66 -1.08 15.28
C VAL A 132 6.74 -0.60 14.17
N SER A 133 7.25 -0.58 12.94
CA SER A 133 6.47 -0.28 11.75
C SER A 133 6.64 -1.37 10.69
N ASN A 134 5.67 -1.47 9.79
CA ASN A 134 5.68 -2.41 8.68
C ASN A 134 5.69 -1.67 7.36
N GLU A 135 6.71 -1.91 6.54
CA GLU A 135 6.76 -1.45 5.15
C GLU A 135 6.19 -2.54 4.26
N VAL A 136 5.11 -2.22 3.56
CA VAL A 136 4.31 -3.16 2.79
C VAL A 136 3.91 -2.52 1.46
N ALA A 137 3.68 -3.34 0.42
CA ALA A 137 3.14 -2.86 -0.84
C ALA A 137 1.76 -2.21 -0.62
N ILE A 138 1.44 -1.16 -1.38
CA ILE A 138 0.15 -0.49 -1.28
C ILE A 138 -1.01 -1.45 -1.56
N GLU A 139 -0.85 -2.37 -2.51
CA GLU A 139 -1.91 -3.33 -2.83
C GLU A 139 -2.16 -4.31 -1.67
N ASP A 140 -1.10 -4.83 -1.03
CA ASP A 140 -1.22 -5.68 0.17
C ASP A 140 -1.83 -4.93 1.36
N TYR A 141 -1.49 -3.65 1.53
CA TYR A 141 -2.12 -2.77 2.52
C TYR A 141 -3.62 -2.61 2.27
N LEU A 142 -4.01 -2.32 1.02
CA LEU A 142 -5.42 -2.16 0.63
C LEU A 142 -6.19 -3.46 0.85
N LYS A 143 -5.64 -4.61 0.48
CA LYS A 143 -6.26 -5.92 0.77
C LYS A 143 -6.56 -6.09 2.25
N SER A 144 -5.60 -5.73 3.12
CA SER A 144 -5.79 -5.83 4.56
C SER A 144 -6.88 -4.87 5.07
N VAL A 145 -6.85 -3.60 4.70
CA VAL A 145 -7.79 -2.59 5.23
C VAL A 145 -9.19 -2.79 4.66
N LEU A 146 -9.31 -3.00 3.36
CA LEU A 146 -10.59 -3.06 2.67
C LEU A 146 -11.36 -4.35 2.98
N SER A 147 -10.68 -5.45 3.31
CA SER A 147 -11.34 -6.71 3.70
C SER A 147 -12.14 -6.58 5.01
N ILE A 148 -11.81 -5.60 5.85
CA ILE A 148 -12.55 -5.32 7.10
C ILE A 148 -13.54 -4.18 6.89
N LYS A 149 -13.26 -3.27 5.95
CA LYS A 149 -14.16 -2.17 5.61
C LYS A 149 -15.41 -2.69 4.87
N TYR A 150 -15.23 -3.57 3.90
CA TYR A 150 -16.31 -4.10 3.06
C TYR A 150 -16.73 -5.50 3.53
N LEU A 151 -17.46 -5.57 4.64
CA LEU A 151 -17.96 -6.83 5.23
C LEU A 151 -19.23 -7.37 4.54
N ARG A 152 -19.53 -6.93 3.31
CA ARG A 152 -20.65 -7.41 2.51
C ARG A 152 -20.21 -7.60 1.07
N GLU A 153 -20.83 -8.56 0.40
CA GLU A 153 -20.67 -8.74 -1.04
C GLU A 153 -21.24 -7.52 -1.77
N LEU A 154 -20.41 -6.96 -2.66
CA LEU A 154 -20.76 -5.89 -3.59
C LEU A 154 -20.62 -6.44 -5.00
N ASP A 155 -21.31 -5.84 -5.96
CA ASP A 155 -21.00 -6.11 -7.37
C ASP A 155 -19.52 -5.81 -7.64
N LYS A 156 -18.86 -6.67 -8.43
CA LYS A 156 -17.44 -6.56 -8.73
C LYS A 156 -17.04 -5.20 -9.31
N GLU A 157 -17.88 -4.59 -10.15
CA GLU A 157 -17.60 -3.31 -10.80
C GLU A 157 -17.80 -2.15 -9.81
N ALA A 158 -18.79 -2.26 -8.92
CA ALA A 158 -19.00 -1.33 -7.83
C ALA A 158 -17.84 -1.37 -6.82
N LEU A 159 -17.42 -2.58 -6.40
CA LEU A 159 -16.29 -2.77 -5.50
C LEU A 159 -15.00 -2.25 -6.14
N SER A 160 -14.75 -2.57 -7.41
CA SER A 160 -13.60 -2.05 -8.16
C SER A 160 -13.57 -0.53 -8.21
N ALA A 161 -14.72 0.13 -8.44
CA ALA A 161 -14.82 1.58 -8.39
C ALA A 161 -14.49 2.14 -6.99
N CYS A 162 -14.99 1.51 -5.94
CA CYS A 162 -14.64 1.85 -4.56
C CYS A 162 -13.14 1.68 -4.29
N VAL A 163 -12.53 0.57 -4.72
CA VAL A 163 -11.09 0.32 -4.53
C VAL A 163 -10.23 1.38 -5.22
N ILE A 164 -10.58 1.80 -6.44
CA ILE A 164 -9.86 2.88 -7.15
C ILE A 164 -9.90 4.18 -6.34
N LEU A 165 -11.05 4.53 -5.76
CA LEU A 165 -11.18 5.74 -4.92
C LEU A 165 -10.40 5.61 -3.60
N GLU A 166 -10.44 4.46 -2.94
CA GLU A 166 -9.65 4.20 -1.72
C GLU A 166 -8.15 4.30 -1.99
N ARG A 167 -7.69 3.72 -3.11
CA ARG A 167 -6.31 3.83 -3.55
C ARG A 167 -5.93 5.27 -3.82
N THR A 168 -6.76 6.01 -4.54
CA THR A 168 -6.53 7.43 -4.84
C THR A 168 -6.43 8.26 -3.56
N ALA A 169 -7.34 8.05 -2.61
CA ALA A 169 -7.35 8.74 -1.32
C ALA A 169 -6.10 8.42 -0.48
N LEU A 170 -5.65 7.17 -0.49
CA LEU A 170 -4.41 6.76 0.13
C LEU A 170 -3.22 7.53 -0.48
N TYR A 171 -3.11 7.60 -1.80
CA TYR A 171 -2.02 8.35 -2.44
C TYR A 171 -2.07 9.85 -2.11
N GLU A 172 -3.24 10.49 -2.17
CA GLU A 172 -3.39 11.90 -1.75
C GLU A 172 -2.93 12.12 -0.30
N LYS A 173 -3.26 11.19 0.59
CA LYS A 173 -2.84 11.21 2.00
C LYS A 173 -1.33 11.04 2.16
N LEU A 174 -0.72 10.11 1.43
CA LEU A 174 0.73 9.90 1.46
C LEU A 174 1.49 11.13 0.92
N LEU A 175 0.98 11.79 -0.12
CA LEU A 175 1.55 13.04 -0.64
C LEU A 175 1.45 14.21 0.35
N ALA A 176 0.44 14.22 1.21
CA ALA A 176 0.28 15.23 2.25
C ALA A 176 1.13 14.94 3.51
N THR A 177 1.72 13.75 3.62
CA THR A 177 2.49 13.32 4.78
C THR A 177 3.91 13.89 4.74
N ASN A 178 4.47 14.19 5.91
CA ASN A 178 5.86 14.65 6.01
C ASN A 178 6.81 13.48 5.68
N PRO A 179 7.65 13.58 4.63
CA PRO A 179 8.57 12.50 4.24
C PRO A 179 9.67 12.23 5.28
N GLN A 180 9.86 13.11 6.26
CA GLN A 180 10.82 12.91 7.35
C GLN A 180 10.29 12.00 8.46
N ASN A 181 9.00 11.65 8.43
CA ASN A 181 8.43 10.75 9.43
C ASN A 181 8.93 9.32 9.20
N PHE A 182 9.23 8.61 10.29
CA PHE A 182 9.67 7.22 10.20
C PHE A 182 8.58 6.28 9.68
N TRP A 183 7.31 6.67 9.73
CA TRP A 183 6.14 5.94 9.25
C TRP A 183 5.16 6.93 8.58
N HIS A 184 4.26 6.43 7.74
CA HIS A 184 3.29 7.24 7.00
C HIS A 184 1.90 7.23 7.62
N LEU A 185 1.45 6.05 8.07
CA LEU A 185 0.13 5.82 8.66
C LEU A 185 0.23 5.10 10.01
N LYS A 186 -0.83 5.13 10.83
CA LYS A 186 -0.94 4.30 12.03
C LYS A 186 -1.97 3.20 11.87
N ALA A 187 -1.64 1.99 12.33
CA ALA A 187 -2.47 0.82 12.15
C ALA A 187 -3.86 0.94 12.77
N ASP A 188 -3.96 1.54 13.95
CA ASP A 188 -5.21 1.72 14.70
C ASP A 188 -6.13 2.79 14.07
N GLU A 189 -5.55 3.85 13.52
CA GLU A 189 -6.28 4.91 12.81
C GLU A 189 -6.82 4.41 11.45
N GLU A 190 -6.07 3.55 10.76
CA GLU A 190 -6.43 3.05 9.42
C GLU A 190 -7.20 1.73 9.42
N GLY A 191 -7.24 1.01 10.55
CA GLY A 191 -7.77 -0.36 10.58
C GLY A 191 -6.86 -1.41 9.94
N TYR A 192 -5.54 -1.15 9.87
CA TYR A 192 -4.57 -2.11 9.35
C TYR A 192 -4.21 -3.15 10.42
N ILE A 193 -4.75 -4.37 10.29
CA ILE A 193 -4.58 -5.45 11.29
C ILE A 193 -3.62 -6.56 10.83
N GLY A 194 -2.91 -6.35 9.72
CA GLY A 194 -2.02 -7.34 9.13
C GLY A 194 -2.73 -8.39 8.26
N TYR A 195 -1.93 -9.24 7.61
CA TYR A 195 -2.38 -10.23 6.64
C TYR A 195 -3.06 -11.44 7.29
N GLY A 196 -2.54 -11.90 8.43
CA GLY A 196 -2.99 -13.16 9.05
C GLY A 196 -4.45 -13.15 9.52
N VAL A 197 -5.06 -11.95 9.62
CA VAL A 197 -6.41 -11.75 10.18
C VAL A 197 -7.45 -11.46 9.08
N THR A 198 -7.02 -11.24 7.83
CA THR A 198 -7.86 -10.62 6.78
C THR A 198 -8.25 -11.54 5.63
N LYS A 199 -7.94 -12.85 5.70
CA LYS A 199 -8.16 -13.78 4.59
C LYS A 199 -9.58 -13.73 3.99
N GLN A 200 -9.64 -13.32 2.71
CA GLN A 200 -10.65 -13.67 1.70
C GLN A 200 -12.10 -13.27 2.00
N PHE A 201 -12.34 -11.98 2.23
CA PHE A 201 -13.70 -11.47 2.34
C PHE A 201 -14.18 -10.81 1.04
N TYR A 202 -15.34 -11.28 0.55
CA TYR A 202 -16.24 -10.58 -0.37
C TYR A 202 -15.64 -10.03 -1.68
N GLY A 203 -14.62 -10.68 -2.25
CA GLY A 203 -14.05 -10.30 -3.55
C GLY A 203 -13.08 -9.12 -3.52
N VAL A 204 -12.64 -8.69 -2.32
CA VAL A 204 -11.76 -7.53 -2.16
C VAL A 204 -10.38 -7.78 -2.77
N GLU A 205 -9.79 -8.96 -2.56
CA GLU A 205 -8.47 -9.27 -3.12
C GLU A 205 -8.48 -9.18 -4.64
N GLU A 206 -9.51 -9.75 -5.27
CA GLU A 206 -9.70 -9.72 -6.72
C GLU A 206 -9.94 -8.31 -7.24
N ALA A 207 -10.76 -7.50 -6.56
CA ALA A 207 -10.99 -6.12 -6.97
C ALA A 207 -9.73 -5.24 -6.83
N VAL A 208 -8.91 -5.48 -5.78
CA VAL A 208 -7.61 -4.83 -5.63
C VAL A 208 -6.68 -5.23 -6.78
N ASP A 209 -6.57 -6.52 -7.09
CA ASP A 209 -5.70 -7.03 -8.14
C ASP A 209 -6.13 -6.57 -9.54
N TRP A 210 -7.44 -6.58 -9.85
CA TRP A 210 -7.96 -6.12 -11.14
C TRP A 210 -7.83 -4.62 -11.36
N THR A 211 -7.78 -3.84 -10.29
CA THR A 211 -7.62 -2.38 -10.35
C THR A 211 -6.23 -1.94 -9.94
N ALA A 212 -5.25 -2.86 -9.87
CA ALA A 212 -3.93 -2.60 -9.33
C ALA A 212 -3.33 -1.33 -9.95
N ARG A 213 -2.88 -0.42 -9.07
CA ARG A 213 -2.24 0.87 -9.42
C ARG A 213 -3.11 1.88 -10.15
N LEU A 214 -4.39 1.58 -10.44
CA LEU A 214 -5.31 2.51 -11.09
C LEU A 214 -5.84 3.53 -10.08
N VAL A 215 -5.71 4.82 -10.42
CA VAL A 215 -6.16 5.96 -9.63
C VAL A 215 -6.95 6.95 -10.47
N VAL A 216 -7.75 7.78 -9.81
CA VAL A 216 -8.41 8.94 -10.42
C VAL A 216 -7.46 10.13 -10.35
N ASP A 217 -7.14 10.73 -11.49
CA ASP A 217 -6.46 12.02 -11.56
C ASP A 217 -7.48 13.10 -11.92
N SER A 218 -7.84 13.92 -10.93
CA SER A 218 -8.82 15.00 -11.09
C SER A 218 -8.19 16.33 -10.70
N PRO A 219 -8.34 17.40 -11.51
CA PRO A 219 -7.83 18.73 -11.16
C PRO A 219 -8.41 19.28 -9.86
N GLN A 220 -9.58 18.80 -9.44
CA GLN A 220 -10.27 19.20 -8.21
C GLN A 220 -9.93 18.30 -7.01
N GLY A 221 -9.12 17.25 -7.22
CA GLY A 221 -8.92 16.17 -6.25
C GLY A 221 -10.16 15.32 -6.05
N LEU A 222 -10.11 14.39 -5.10
CA LEU A 222 -11.27 13.60 -4.72
C LEU A 222 -12.34 14.46 -4.01
N PHE A 223 -13.48 14.68 -4.66
CA PHE A 223 -14.64 15.32 -4.03
C PHE A 223 -15.71 14.32 -3.55
N ILE A 224 -15.69 13.06 -4.03
CA ILE A 224 -16.53 11.97 -3.54
C ILE A 224 -15.62 10.83 -3.03
N SER A 225 -15.86 10.36 -1.81
CA SER A 225 -15.15 9.19 -1.26
C SER A 225 -15.82 7.89 -1.72
N ALA A 226 -15.17 6.74 -1.50
CA ALA A 226 -15.80 5.45 -1.77
C ALA A 226 -17.08 5.24 -0.92
N ASP A 227 -17.10 5.73 0.32
CA ASP A 227 -18.31 5.71 1.16
C ASP A 227 -19.42 6.61 0.60
N GLY A 228 -19.05 7.73 -0.03
CA GLY A 228 -19.97 8.58 -0.80
C GLY A 228 -20.52 7.84 -2.02
N LEU A 229 -19.66 7.14 -2.77
CA LEU A 229 -20.04 6.35 -3.93
C LEU A 229 -21.05 5.24 -3.57
N LEU A 230 -20.87 4.58 -2.42
CA LEU A 230 -21.82 3.58 -1.92
C LEU A 230 -23.20 4.19 -1.60
N ARG A 231 -23.25 5.41 -1.06
CA ARG A 231 -24.53 6.10 -0.77
C ARG A 231 -25.30 6.50 -2.02
N GLU A 232 -24.60 6.73 -3.12
CA GLU A 232 -25.19 7.04 -4.43
C GLU A 232 -25.70 5.81 -5.19
N ASN A 233 -25.81 4.66 -4.49
CA ASN A 233 -26.34 3.39 -5.01
C ASN A 233 -25.58 2.89 -6.26
N VAL A 234 -24.26 2.94 -6.19
CA VAL A 234 -23.35 2.46 -7.25
C VAL A 234 -23.61 1.02 -7.69
N GLU A 235 -24.10 0.17 -6.79
CA GLU A 235 -24.49 -1.21 -7.11
C GLU A 235 -25.57 -1.24 -8.21
N ARG A 236 -26.48 -0.28 -8.24
CA ARG A 236 -27.48 -0.16 -9.31
C ARG A 236 -26.82 0.12 -10.66
N LEU A 237 -25.81 0.98 -10.71
CA LEU A 237 -25.08 1.25 -11.96
C LEU A 237 -24.36 -0.01 -12.45
N ALA A 238 -23.74 -0.75 -11.55
CA ALA A 238 -23.11 -2.00 -11.90
C ALA A 238 -24.13 -3.03 -12.46
N VAL A 239 -25.29 -3.16 -11.81
CA VAL A 239 -26.41 -4.00 -12.29
C VAL A 239 -26.95 -3.53 -13.65
N GLU A 240 -26.93 -2.23 -13.93
CA GLU A 240 -27.28 -1.65 -15.23
C GLU A 240 -26.20 -1.89 -16.32
N GLY A 241 -25.10 -2.55 -15.97
CA GLY A 241 -24.03 -2.97 -16.88
C GLY A 241 -22.88 -1.98 -17.01
N TYR A 242 -22.80 -0.97 -16.14
CA TYR A 242 -21.66 -0.05 -16.10
C TYR A 242 -20.45 -0.71 -15.44
N ASN A 243 -19.29 -0.62 -16.07
CA ASN A 243 -18.02 -1.04 -15.46
C ASN A 243 -17.49 0.01 -14.46
N ALA A 244 -16.47 -0.36 -13.68
CA ALA A 244 -15.89 0.50 -12.64
C ALA A 244 -15.48 1.90 -13.15
N ARG A 245 -14.88 1.96 -14.34
CA ARG A 245 -14.48 3.23 -14.98
C ARG A 245 -15.70 4.08 -15.33
N GLN A 246 -16.68 3.51 -16.02
CA GLN A 246 -17.88 4.23 -16.42
C GLN A 246 -18.71 4.70 -15.22
N ILE A 247 -18.72 3.92 -14.13
CA ILE A 247 -19.29 4.32 -12.85
C ILE A 247 -18.60 5.60 -12.38
N LEU A 248 -17.27 5.60 -12.30
CA LEU A 248 -16.51 6.76 -11.82
C LEU A 248 -16.64 7.98 -12.74
N GLU A 249 -16.69 7.80 -14.06
CA GLU A 249 -16.91 8.88 -15.04
C GLU A 249 -18.26 9.62 -14.85
N LYS A 250 -19.28 8.96 -14.25
CA LYS A 250 -20.54 9.65 -13.91
C LYS A 250 -20.37 10.70 -12.81
N PHE A 251 -19.39 10.50 -11.94
CA PHE A 251 -19.07 11.42 -10.86
C PHE A 251 -17.95 12.38 -11.31
N TYR A 252 -16.89 11.86 -11.92
CA TYR A 252 -15.70 12.60 -12.32
C TYR A 252 -15.66 12.89 -13.83
N LYS A 253 -16.42 13.91 -14.28
CA LYS A 253 -16.58 14.21 -15.72
C LYS A 253 -15.31 14.66 -16.44
N ASP A 254 -14.34 15.22 -15.71
CA ASP A 254 -13.09 15.77 -16.25
C ASP A 254 -11.85 15.08 -15.64
N ALA A 255 -12.00 13.88 -15.08
CA ALA A 255 -10.86 13.14 -14.55
C ALA A 255 -10.28 12.18 -15.58
N GLU A 256 -8.97 11.99 -15.47
CA GLU A 256 -8.26 10.92 -16.15
C GLU A 256 -8.10 9.72 -15.20
N PHE A 257 -7.95 8.53 -15.76
CA PHE A 257 -7.66 7.31 -15.00
C PHE A 257 -6.23 6.90 -15.34
N VAL A 258 -5.36 6.98 -14.34
CA VAL A 258 -3.91 6.84 -14.52
C VAL A 258 -3.41 5.62 -13.76
N VAL A 259 -2.43 4.93 -14.33
CA VAL A 259 -1.74 3.80 -13.69
C VAL A 259 -0.43 4.32 -13.10
N ILE A 260 -0.19 4.09 -11.81
CA ILE A 260 1.05 4.49 -11.16
C ILE A 260 2.16 3.47 -11.45
N GLU A 261 3.19 3.87 -12.19
CA GLU A 261 4.28 2.97 -12.62
C GLU A 261 5.44 2.85 -11.62
N SER A 262 5.68 3.90 -10.83
CA SER A 262 6.74 3.96 -9.84
C SER A 262 6.44 4.99 -8.76
N TRP A 263 6.89 4.71 -7.53
CA TRP A 263 6.89 5.66 -6.43
C TRP A 263 8.34 5.89 -5.98
N ASN A 264 8.82 7.14 -6.04
CA ASN A 264 10.17 7.47 -5.62
C ASN A 264 10.12 8.59 -4.57
N GLU A 265 10.45 8.26 -3.32
CA GLU A 265 10.53 9.23 -2.21
C GLU A 265 11.81 10.08 -2.29
N SER A 266 12.81 9.69 -3.09
CA SER A 266 14.07 10.41 -3.23
C SER A 266 13.97 11.50 -4.31
N LEU A 267 13.51 12.67 -3.93
CA LEU A 267 13.68 13.90 -4.72
C LEU A 267 14.24 15.05 -3.88
N GLU A 268 15.25 14.79 -3.03
CA GLU A 268 16.14 15.83 -2.47
C GLU A 268 17.57 15.29 -2.22
N SER A 269 18.24 14.75 -3.25
CA SER A 269 19.70 14.54 -3.21
C SER A 269 20.48 15.16 -4.38
N ASP A 270 19.81 15.93 -5.25
CA ASP A 270 20.45 16.62 -6.38
C ASP A 270 20.42 18.14 -6.22
N ILE A 271 20.89 18.63 -5.07
CA ILE A 271 21.42 20.00 -4.96
C ILE A 271 22.74 19.90 -4.17
N SER A 272 23.81 19.59 -4.90
CA SER A 272 25.17 20.00 -4.57
C SER A 272 25.50 21.30 -5.30
#